data_AF-A0A6G0HGL0-F1
#
_entry.id   AF-A0A6G0HGL0-F1
#
_cell.length_a   1.000
_cell.length_b   1.000
_cell.length_c   1.000
_cell.angle_alpha   90.00
_cell.angle_beta   90.00
_cell.angle_gamma   90.00
#
_symmetry.space_group_name_H-M   'P 1'
#
loop_
_entity.id
_entity.type
_entity.pdbx_description
1 polymer ?
#
loop_
_entity_poly.entity_id
_entity_poly.type
_entity_poly.pdbx_seq_one_letter_code
_entity_poly.pdbx_strand_id
1 'polypeptide(L)'
;MVTSGWRAWALFLYGLVLVLCSSVCLSQQPHVTPADCSRKEHPVVSYQALRPWVSEFSHPGVKDFSQLALDLSRNQLVVGARNFIFRLSLSNASLIQATEWSPDEDTKRSCQSKGKSEEECQNYIRVLLISGTTLFTCGTNAFTPVCITRQVGNISQVLDTVNGVARCPYDPRHNSTAMVTERASCTPPP
;
A
#
# COMPACT_ATOMS: atom_id res chain seq x y z
N MET A 1 -8.17 -24.71 -10.52
CA MET A 1 -9.47 -25.13 -11.10
C MET A 1 -10.39 -25.48 -9.95
N VAL A 2 -11.48 -24.74 -9.76
CA VAL A 2 -12.50 -25.05 -8.75
C VAL A 2 -13.49 -26.01 -9.39
N THR A 3 -13.56 -27.25 -8.95
CA THR A 3 -14.61 -28.18 -9.36
C THR A 3 -15.69 -28.17 -8.30
N SER A 4 -16.85 -27.61 -8.60
CA SER A 4 -18.03 -27.67 -7.73
C SER A 4 -18.69 -29.05 -7.85
N GLY A 5 -18.49 -29.92 -6.87
CA GLY A 5 -19.22 -31.19 -6.77
C GLY A 5 -20.48 -31.01 -5.95
N TRP A 6 -21.65 -31.30 -6.52
CA TRP A 6 -22.93 -31.27 -5.79
C TRP A 6 -23.18 -32.65 -5.17
N ARG A 7 -23.30 -32.72 -3.84
CA ARG A 7 -23.84 -33.90 -3.15
C ARG A 7 -25.10 -33.48 -2.39
N ALA A 8 -26.26 -33.93 -2.89
CA ALA A 8 -27.54 -33.77 -2.22
C ALA A 8 -27.79 -34.99 -1.34
N TRP A 9 -28.03 -34.78 -0.04
CA TRP A 9 -28.55 -35.80 0.85
C TRP A 9 -30.03 -35.49 1.10
N ALA A 10 -30.92 -36.42 0.73
CA ALA A 10 -32.34 -36.33 1.04
C ALA A 10 -32.61 -37.07 2.36
N LEU A 11 -32.97 -36.35 3.42
CA LEU A 11 -33.52 -36.94 4.64
C LEU A 11 -35.03 -36.80 4.61
N PHE A 12 -35.73 -37.93 4.56
CA PHE A 12 -37.19 -37.99 4.61
C PHE A 12 -37.66 -38.00 6.06
N LEU A 13 -38.13 -36.86 6.55
CA LEU A 13 -39.01 -36.79 7.72
C LEU A 13 -40.26 -36.03 7.31
N TYR A 14 -41.41 -36.73 7.31
CA TYR A 14 -42.75 -36.15 7.17
C TYR A 14 -42.99 -35.28 5.93
N GLY A 15 -42.66 -35.78 4.73
CA GLY A 15 -43.25 -35.29 3.47
C GLY A 15 -42.79 -33.93 2.96
N LEU A 16 -41.85 -33.24 3.62
CA LEU A 16 -41.23 -32.01 3.12
C LEU A 16 -39.77 -32.28 2.71
N VAL A 17 -39.46 -32.17 1.42
CA VAL A 17 -38.07 -32.31 0.92
C VAL A 17 -37.31 -31.01 1.17
N LEU A 18 -36.50 -30.98 2.23
CA LEU A 18 -35.54 -29.90 2.48
C LEU A 18 -34.20 -30.24 1.81
N VAL A 19 -33.88 -29.57 0.71
CA VAL A 19 -32.57 -29.67 0.05
C VAL A 19 -31.60 -28.72 0.75
N LEU A 20 -30.85 -29.22 1.73
CA LEU A 20 -29.75 -28.48 2.35
C LEU A 20 -28.53 -28.50 1.42
N CYS A 21 -28.40 -27.45 0.61
CA CYS A 21 -27.24 -27.24 -0.25
C CYS A 21 -26.08 -26.70 0.60
N SER A 22 -25.26 -27.60 1.13
CA SER A 22 -24.00 -27.22 1.77
C SER A 22 -22.93 -27.11 0.70
N SER A 23 -22.60 -25.87 0.31
CA SER A 23 -21.43 -25.57 -0.51
C SER A 23 -20.16 -25.81 0.31
N VAL A 24 -19.71 -27.06 0.33
CA VAL A 24 -18.39 -27.40 0.88
C VAL A 24 -17.34 -26.89 -0.11
N CYS A 25 -16.76 -25.73 0.16
CA CYS A 25 -15.54 -25.28 -0.51
C CYS A 25 -14.39 -26.18 -0.06
N LEU A 26 -14.12 -27.25 -0.80
CA LEU A 26 -12.85 -27.98 -0.67
C LEU A 26 -11.74 -27.09 -1.23
N SER A 27 -11.12 -26.27 -0.37
CA SER A 27 -9.85 -25.61 -0.69
C SER A 27 -8.76 -26.67 -0.60
N GLN A 28 -8.50 -27.35 -1.71
CA GLN A 28 -7.39 -28.30 -1.80
C GLN A 28 -6.09 -27.47 -1.85
N GLN A 29 -5.39 -27.38 -0.72
CA GLN A 29 -4.04 -26.82 -0.72
C GLN A 29 -3.19 -27.60 -1.73
N PRO A 30 -2.44 -26.92 -2.60
CA PRO A 30 -1.54 -27.63 -3.52
C PRO A 30 -0.60 -28.50 -2.69
N HIS A 31 -0.47 -29.76 -3.11
CA HIS A 31 0.36 -30.75 -2.42
C HIS A 31 1.83 -30.38 -2.65
N VAL A 32 2.40 -29.56 -1.78
CA VAL A 32 3.82 -29.15 -1.86
C VAL A 32 4.65 -30.36 -1.46
N THR A 33 5.42 -30.91 -2.40
CA THR A 33 6.31 -32.02 -2.09
C THR A 33 7.64 -31.47 -1.56
N PRO A 34 8.34 -32.17 -0.65
CA PRO A 34 9.66 -31.74 -0.17
C PRO A 34 10.69 -31.52 -1.30
N ALA A 35 10.50 -32.18 -2.45
CA ALA A 35 11.33 -32.00 -3.65
C ALA A 35 11.15 -30.62 -4.30
N ASP A 36 9.97 -29.98 -4.17
CA ASP A 36 9.71 -28.65 -4.72
C ASP A 36 10.54 -27.56 -4.03
N CYS A 37 10.85 -27.75 -2.74
CA CYS A 37 11.73 -26.87 -1.96
C CYS A 37 13.22 -27.09 -2.23
N SER A 38 13.59 -28.14 -2.97
CA SER A 38 14.98 -28.49 -3.30
C SER A 38 15.38 -28.08 -4.73
N ARG A 39 14.52 -27.38 -5.45
CA ARG A 39 14.81 -26.90 -6.80
C ARG A 39 15.92 -25.84 -6.77
N LYS A 40 16.98 -26.08 -7.55
CA LYS A 40 18.07 -25.12 -7.77
C LYS A 40 17.65 -23.89 -8.57
N GLU A 41 16.55 -23.99 -9.32
CA GLU A 41 16.01 -22.90 -10.14
C GLU A 41 14.63 -22.49 -9.65
N HIS A 42 14.42 -21.19 -9.45
CA HIS A 42 13.13 -20.64 -9.10
C HIS A 42 12.19 -20.72 -10.32
N PRO A 43 10.96 -21.22 -10.15
CA PRO A 43 9.99 -21.27 -11.25
C PRO A 43 9.68 -19.86 -11.76
N VAL A 44 9.89 -19.64 -13.06
CA VAL A 44 9.57 -18.38 -13.73
C VAL A 44 8.14 -18.46 -14.26
N VAL A 45 7.31 -17.51 -13.85
CA VAL A 45 5.89 -17.42 -14.26
C VAL A 45 5.69 -16.10 -15.00
N SER A 46 4.98 -16.14 -16.13
CA SER A 46 4.66 -14.92 -16.88
C SER A 46 3.64 -14.05 -16.14
N TYR A 47 3.70 -12.74 -16.35
CA TYR A 47 2.72 -11.81 -15.78
C TYR A 47 1.28 -12.17 -16.16
N GLN A 48 1.07 -12.61 -17.41
CA GLN A 48 -0.23 -13.03 -17.92
C GLN A 48 -0.81 -14.21 -17.13
N ALA A 49 0.02 -15.14 -16.66
CA ALA A 49 -0.43 -16.26 -15.85
C ALA A 49 -0.81 -15.82 -14.42
N LEU A 50 -0.24 -14.73 -13.91
CA LEU A 50 -0.55 -14.16 -12.59
C LEU A 50 -1.82 -13.30 -12.59
N ARG A 51 -2.20 -12.71 -13.74
CA ARG A 51 -3.35 -11.79 -13.85
C ARG A 51 -4.64 -12.24 -13.15
N PRO A 52 -5.07 -13.51 -13.19
CA PRO A 52 -6.30 -13.94 -12.51
C PRO A 52 -6.25 -13.85 -10.98
N TRP A 53 -5.06 -13.72 -10.41
CA TRP A 53 -4.78 -13.79 -8.97
C TRP A 53 -4.25 -12.47 -8.41
N VAL A 54 -4.08 -11.44 -9.23
CA VAL A 54 -3.51 -10.15 -8.86
C VAL A 54 -4.56 -9.08 -8.97
N SER A 55 -4.75 -8.31 -7.90
CA SER A 55 -5.50 -7.05 -7.95
C SER A 55 -4.56 -5.91 -8.34
N GLU A 56 -4.96 -5.13 -9.34
CA GLU A 56 -4.20 -3.98 -9.82
C GLU A 56 -4.91 -2.69 -9.44
N PHE A 57 -4.15 -1.71 -8.94
CA PHE A 57 -4.62 -0.36 -8.68
C PHE A 57 -3.82 0.64 -9.52
N SER A 58 -4.52 1.57 -10.15
CA SER A 58 -3.92 2.72 -10.83
C SER A 58 -4.82 3.95 -10.64
N HIS A 59 -4.24 5.14 -10.79
CA HIS A 59 -4.97 6.39 -10.73
C HIS A 59 -4.53 7.30 -11.89
N PRO A 60 -5.47 7.91 -12.65
CA PRO A 60 -5.12 8.73 -13.82
C PRO A 60 -4.14 9.85 -13.48
N GLY A 61 -3.06 9.99 -14.26
CA GLY A 61 -2.06 11.04 -14.09
C GLY A 61 -1.06 10.85 -12.94
N VAL A 62 -1.24 9.81 -12.12
CA VAL A 62 -0.38 9.52 -10.97
C VAL A 62 0.67 8.47 -11.32
N LYS A 63 1.90 8.70 -10.84
CA LYS A 63 3.06 7.85 -11.04
C LYS A 63 3.78 7.63 -9.70
N ASP A 64 4.82 6.79 -9.71
CA ASP A 64 5.78 6.63 -8.60
C ASP A 64 5.16 6.17 -7.27
N PHE A 65 4.29 5.16 -7.33
CA PHE A 65 3.80 4.42 -6.16
C PHE A 65 4.98 3.73 -5.47
N SER A 66 5.52 4.34 -4.42
CA SER A 66 6.84 3.98 -3.89
C SER A 66 6.86 3.70 -2.40
N GLN A 67 5.82 4.07 -1.66
CA GLN A 67 5.72 3.84 -0.22
C GLN A 67 4.43 3.07 0.09
N LEU A 68 4.54 2.04 0.93
CA LEU A 68 3.44 1.17 1.31
C LEU A 68 3.44 0.99 2.83
N ALA A 69 2.29 1.17 3.45
CA ALA A 69 2.10 0.92 4.88
C ALA A 69 0.83 0.10 5.09
N LEU A 70 0.99 -1.05 5.74
CA LEU A 70 -0.10 -1.97 6.04
C LEU A 70 -0.77 -1.60 7.36
N ASP A 71 -2.10 -1.49 7.35
CA ASP A 71 -2.92 -1.35 8.54
C ASP A 71 -3.88 -2.53 8.61
N LEU A 72 -3.41 -3.58 9.29
CA LEU A 72 -4.16 -4.81 9.49
C LEU A 72 -5.41 -4.60 10.34
N SER A 73 -5.40 -3.63 11.27
CA SER A 73 -6.53 -3.35 12.15
C SER A 73 -7.76 -2.86 11.40
N ARG A 74 -7.55 -2.16 10.28
CA ARG A 74 -8.60 -1.64 9.39
C ARG A 74 -8.68 -2.38 8.06
N ASN A 75 -7.92 -3.47 7.89
CA ASN A 75 -7.81 -4.23 6.65
C ASN A 75 -7.54 -3.31 5.43
N GLN A 76 -6.61 -2.38 5.56
CA GLN A 76 -6.30 -1.39 4.53
C GLN A 76 -4.80 -1.29 4.24
N LEU A 77 -4.48 -0.91 3.02
CA LEU A 77 -3.15 -0.57 2.55
C LEU A 77 -3.10 0.94 2.29
N VAL A 78 -2.17 1.65 2.93
CA VAL A 78 -1.90 3.05 2.64
C VAL A 78 -0.74 3.11 1.64
N VAL A 79 -0.88 3.90 0.59
CA VAL A 79 0.08 4.02 -0.50
C VAL A 79 0.48 5.48 -0.69
N GLY A 80 1.78 5.76 -0.65
CA GLY A 80 2.36 7.03 -1.04
C GLY A 80 2.84 6.99 -2.49
N ALA A 81 2.41 7.97 -3.28
CA ALA A 81 2.74 8.13 -4.69
C ALA A 81 3.11 9.58 -5.00
N ARG A 82 3.51 9.89 -6.24
CA ARG A 82 3.76 11.27 -6.64
C ARG A 82 2.49 12.11 -6.46
N ASN A 83 2.59 13.16 -5.65
CA ASN A 83 1.53 14.10 -5.29
C ASN A 83 0.29 13.50 -4.61
N PHE A 84 0.29 12.22 -4.22
CA PHE A 84 -0.90 11.58 -3.69
C PHE A 84 -0.60 10.61 -2.55
N ILE A 85 -1.56 10.50 -1.64
CA ILE A 85 -1.67 9.42 -0.67
C ILE A 85 -3.00 8.72 -0.90
N PHE A 86 -2.98 7.40 -0.97
CA PHE A 86 -4.16 6.56 -1.16
C PHE A 86 -4.38 5.66 0.05
N ARG A 87 -5.64 5.38 0.33
CA ARG A 87 -6.08 4.25 1.14
C ARG A 87 -6.79 3.27 0.24
N LEU A 88 -6.32 2.04 0.25
CA LEU A 88 -6.87 0.94 -0.52
C LEU A 88 -7.35 -0.16 0.42
N SER A 89 -8.37 -0.90 0.01
CA SER A 89 -8.75 -2.14 0.67
C SER A 89 -7.63 -3.16 0.48
N LEU A 90 -7.20 -3.81 1.57
CA LEU A 90 -6.14 -4.82 1.51
C LEU A 90 -6.59 -6.08 0.76
N SER A 91 -7.90 -6.36 0.70
CA SER A 91 -8.43 -7.58 0.10
C SER A 91 -8.43 -7.59 -1.43
N ASN A 92 -8.57 -6.42 -2.07
CA ASN A 92 -8.79 -6.32 -3.52
C ASN A 92 -8.20 -5.05 -4.14
N ALA A 93 -7.38 -4.30 -3.40
CA ALA A 93 -6.77 -3.03 -3.82
C ALA A 93 -7.78 -1.94 -4.26
N SER A 94 -9.06 -2.04 -3.90
CA SER A 94 -10.05 -1.04 -4.27
C SER A 94 -9.83 0.27 -3.52
N LEU A 95 -10.02 1.40 -4.19
CA LEU A 95 -9.87 2.72 -3.60
C LEU A 95 -10.89 2.98 -2.47
N ILE A 96 -10.39 3.33 -1.29
CA ILE A 96 -11.19 3.82 -0.15
C ILE A 96 -11.16 5.34 -0.10
N GLN A 97 -9.96 5.93 -0.24
CA GLN A 97 -9.75 7.38 -0.19
C GLN A 97 -8.51 7.76 -0.99
N ALA A 98 -8.58 8.89 -1.70
CA ALA A 98 -7.44 9.55 -2.33
C ALA A 98 -7.31 10.96 -1.76
N THR A 99 -6.09 11.35 -1.38
CA THR A 99 -5.78 12.70 -0.93
C THR A 99 -4.63 13.23 -1.76
N GLU A 100 -4.88 14.31 -2.49
CA GLU A 100 -3.83 15.05 -3.18
C GLU A 100 -2.95 15.80 -2.17
N TRP A 101 -1.65 15.77 -2.41
CA TRP A 101 -0.63 16.46 -1.64
C TRP A 101 0.48 16.96 -2.59
N SER A 102 0.07 17.74 -3.59
CA SER A 102 0.96 18.46 -4.51
C SER A 102 1.64 19.65 -3.79
N PRO A 103 2.84 20.08 -4.21
CA PRO A 103 3.39 21.36 -3.79
C PRO A 103 2.53 22.52 -4.29
N ASP A 104 2.51 23.63 -3.56
CA ASP A 104 1.89 24.86 -4.05
C ASP A 104 2.68 25.45 -5.24
N GLU A 105 2.01 26.31 -6.02
CA GLU A 105 2.56 26.84 -7.26
C GLU A 105 3.78 27.74 -7.05
N ASP A 106 3.88 28.45 -5.92
CA ASP A 106 5.03 29.30 -5.61
C ASP A 106 6.25 28.44 -5.27
N THR A 107 6.06 27.36 -4.52
CA THR A 107 7.09 26.35 -4.22
C THR A 107 7.57 25.67 -5.50
N LYS A 108 6.66 25.27 -6.42
CA LYS A 108 7.03 24.72 -7.73
C LYS A 108 7.83 25.73 -8.55
N ARG A 109 7.38 26.98 -8.64
CA ARG A 109 8.06 28.04 -9.39
C ARG A 109 9.45 28.32 -8.83
N SER A 110 9.60 28.32 -7.51
CA SER A 110 10.89 28.48 -6.82
C SER A 110 11.84 27.31 -7.07
N CYS A 111 11.32 26.09 -7.17
CA CYS A 111 12.10 24.92 -7.56
C CYS A 111 12.59 25.03 -9.03
N GLN A 112 11.71 25.41 -9.94
CA GLN A 112 12.04 25.56 -11.37
C GLN A 112 13.00 26.72 -11.63
N SER A 113 12.88 27.85 -10.90
CA SER A 113 13.81 28.97 -11.00
C SER A 113 15.24 28.61 -10.57
N LYS A 114 15.40 27.54 -9.78
CA LYS A 114 16.70 26.94 -9.42
C LYS A 114 17.21 25.95 -10.47
N GLY A 115 16.56 25.86 -11.64
CA GLY A 115 16.99 25.04 -12.78
C GLY A 115 16.53 23.58 -12.74
N LYS A 116 15.54 23.24 -11.91
CA LYS A 116 14.96 21.89 -11.85
C LYS A 116 13.82 21.72 -12.85
N SER A 117 13.66 20.49 -13.35
CA SER A 117 12.57 20.19 -14.29
C SER A 117 11.20 20.16 -13.60
N GLU A 118 10.12 20.28 -14.37
CA GLU A 118 8.76 20.16 -13.86
C GLU A 118 8.49 18.81 -13.16
N GLU A 119 9.07 17.72 -13.69
CA GLU A 119 8.95 16.40 -13.07
C GLU A 119 9.71 16.30 -11.74
N GLU A 120 10.87 16.95 -11.63
CA GLU A 120 11.64 17.03 -10.38
C GLU A 120 10.92 17.90 -9.32
N CYS A 121 10.19 18.93 -9.74
CA CYS A 121 9.47 19.86 -8.86
C CYS A 121 8.08 19.36 -8.41
N GLN A 122 7.93 18.06 -8.20
CA GLN A 122 6.72 17.45 -7.63
C GLN A 122 6.96 17.02 -6.18
N ASN A 123 5.89 16.62 -5.50
CA ASN A 123 6.00 16.01 -4.18
C ASN A 123 6.07 14.49 -4.29
N TYR A 124 7.24 13.91 -4.02
CA TYR A 124 7.41 12.46 -3.97
C TYR A 124 7.35 12.01 -2.52
N ILE A 125 6.43 11.11 -2.19
CA ILE A 125 6.32 10.57 -0.83
C ILE A 125 7.49 9.62 -0.59
N ARG A 126 8.30 9.89 0.45
CA ARG A 126 9.52 9.12 0.77
C ARG A 126 9.47 8.48 2.15
N VAL A 127 8.54 8.91 3.00
CA VAL A 127 8.31 8.34 4.32
C VAL A 127 6.80 8.17 4.52
N LEU A 128 6.38 6.98 4.93
CA LEU A 128 4.98 6.64 5.21
C LEU A 128 4.95 5.65 6.37
N LEU A 129 4.60 6.12 7.57
CA LEU A 129 4.67 5.33 8.80
C LEU A 129 3.35 5.43 9.56
N ILE A 130 2.82 4.30 10.00
CA ILE A 130 1.61 4.23 10.83
C ILE A 130 2.03 4.06 12.28
N SER A 131 1.47 4.89 13.17
CA SER A 131 1.69 4.81 14.61
C SER A 131 0.35 4.99 15.32
N GLY A 132 -0.19 3.87 15.83
CA GLY A 132 -1.53 3.82 16.43
C GLY A 132 -2.61 4.28 15.46
N THR A 133 -3.20 5.45 15.73
CA THR A 133 -4.28 6.05 14.92
C THR A 133 -3.77 7.12 13.95
N THR A 134 -2.47 7.37 13.92
CA THR A 134 -1.84 8.43 13.13
C THR A 134 -1.02 7.86 11.98
N LEU A 135 -0.92 8.64 10.92
CA LEU A 135 -0.11 8.39 9.75
C LEU A 135 0.91 9.53 9.62
N PHE A 136 2.18 9.24 9.89
CA PHE A 136 3.29 10.17 9.69
C PHE A 136 3.82 10.02 8.26
N THR A 137 3.82 11.11 7.51
CA THR A 137 4.21 11.12 6.10
C THR A 137 5.19 12.23 5.81
N CYS A 138 6.19 11.98 4.96
CA CYS A 138 7.06 13.04 4.45
C CYS A 138 7.22 12.91 2.94
N GLY A 139 7.32 14.05 2.28
CA GLY A 139 7.61 14.12 0.86
C GLY A 139 8.62 15.20 0.51
N THR A 140 9.19 15.12 -0.69
CA THR A 140 10.23 16.03 -1.18
C THR A 140 9.73 17.46 -1.37
N ASN A 141 8.42 17.61 -1.63
CA ASN A 141 7.71 18.86 -1.86
C ASN A 141 8.52 19.86 -2.71
N ALA A 142 8.86 19.47 -3.95
CA ALA A 142 9.69 20.26 -4.88
C ALA A 142 10.99 20.81 -4.24
N PHE A 143 11.82 19.91 -3.69
CA PHE A 143 13.07 20.26 -3.00
C PHE A 143 12.86 21.19 -1.77
N THR A 144 11.71 21.09 -1.11
CA THR A 144 11.44 21.75 0.17
C THR A 144 10.75 20.77 1.13
N PRO A 145 11.45 19.73 1.60
CA PRO A 145 10.82 18.58 2.25
C PRO A 145 9.93 18.98 3.43
N VAL A 146 8.71 18.43 3.45
CA VAL A 146 7.70 18.65 4.50
C VAL A 146 7.22 17.32 5.02
N CYS A 147 6.98 17.25 6.34
CA CYS A 147 6.33 16.12 6.98
C CYS A 147 4.99 16.53 7.58
N ILE A 148 3.98 15.66 7.45
CA ILE A 148 2.64 15.86 7.96
C ILE A 148 2.17 14.61 8.69
N THR A 149 1.63 14.82 9.88
CA THR A 149 0.91 13.81 10.65
C THR A 149 -0.57 13.92 10.33
N ARG A 150 -1.20 12.80 9.93
CA ARG A 150 -2.62 12.73 9.58
C ARG A 150 -3.34 11.68 10.38
N GLN A 151 -4.67 11.76 10.43
CA GLN A 151 -5.48 10.68 10.98
C GLN A 151 -5.52 9.50 9.99
N VAL A 152 -5.15 8.29 10.41
CA VAL A 152 -5.09 7.12 9.50
C VAL A 152 -6.47 6.73 8.95
N GLY A 153 -7.53 7.00 9.72
CA GLY A 153 -8.93 6.76 9.33
C GLY A 153 -9.52 7.81 8.40
N ASN A 154 -8.87 8.96 8.25
CA ASN A 154 -9.22 10.03 7.32
C ASN A 154 -7.96 10.80 6.93
N ILE A 155 -7.30 10.36 5.86
CA ILE A 155 -6.00 10.92 5.43
C ILE A 155 -6.11 12.32 4.82
N SER A 156 -7.28 12.94 4.79
CA SER A 156 -7.42 14.37 4.49
C SER A 156 -7.29 15.24 5.75
N GLN A 157 -7.45 14.65 6.95
CA GLN A 157 -7.35 15.38 8.21
C GLN A 157 -5.88 15.51 8.63
N VAL A 158 -5.36 16.72 8.54
CA VAL A 158 -4.02 17.10 9.03
C VAL A 158 -4.09 17.39 10.52
N LEU A 159 -3.22 16.74 11.29
CA LEU A 159 -3.09 16.92 12.73
C LEU A 159 -1.91 17.83 13.07
N ASP A 160 -0.80 17.68 12.36
CA ASP A 160 0.43 18.44 12.58
C ASP A 160 1.25 18.52 11.29
N THR A 161 2.03 19.58 11.14
CA THR A 161 2.96 19.81 10.02
C THR A 161 4.29 20.28 10.56
N VAL A 162 5.35 19.57 10.20
CA VAL A 162 6.71 19.87 10.64
C VAL A 162 7.66 19.94 9.46
N ASN A 163 8.77 20.64 9.66
CA ASN A 163 9.85 20.72 8.68
C ASN A 163 10.42 19.30 8.41
N GLY A 164 10.55 18.95 7.13
CA GLY A 164 11.03 17.63 6.69
C GLY A 164 12.55 17.53 6.48
N VAL A 165 13.30 18.61 6.69
CA VAL A 165 14.76 18.60 6.61
C VAL A 165 15.33 17.60 7.61
N ALA A 166 16.34 16.83 7.17
CA ALA A 166 16.93 15.69 7.88
C ALA A 166 15.98 14.48 8.12
N ARG A 167 14.71 14.57 7.74
CA ARG A 167 13.73 13.46 7.83
C ARG A 167 13.37 12.88 6.47
N CYS A 168 13.46 13.70 5.43
CA CYS A 168 13.11 13.38 4.06
C CYS A 168 14.15 14.00 3.11
N PRO A 169 14.57 13.30 2.05
CA PRO A 169 15.48 13.87 1.07
C PRO A 169 14.83 15.03 0.31
N TYR A 170 15.67 15.93 -0.19
CA TYR A 170 15.25 17.01 -1.10
C TYR A 170 15.00 16.49 -2.52
N ASP A 171 15.95 15.71 -3.04
CA ASP A 171 15.89 15.16 -4.39
C ASP A 171 15.13 13.81 -4.37
N PRO A 172 14.13 13.60 -5.24
CA PRO A 172 13.38 12.34 -5.30
C PRO A 172 14.24 11.12 -5.63
N ARG A 173 15.40 11.30 -6.26
CA ARG A 173 16.34 10.22 -6.61
C ARG A 173 17.20 9.77 -5.44
N HIS A 174 17.25 10.54 -4.35
CA HIS A 174 18.02 10.16 -3.17
C HIS A 174 17.27 9.10 -2.35
N ASN A 175 18.00 8.08 -1.91
CA ASN A 175 17.46 7.01 -1.07
C ASN A 175 17.05 7.53 0.31
N SER A 176 16.07 6.86 0.92
CA SER A 176 15.57 7.16 2.26
C SER A 176 15.21 5.87 2.99
N THR A 177 15.41 5.84 4.30
CA THR A 177 14.94 4.76 5.18
C THR A 177 14.43 5.41 6.46
N ALA A 178 13.26 4.98 6.92
CA ALA A 178 12.63 5.53 8.11
C ALA A 178 11.98 4.42 8.93
N MET A 179 12.03 4.57 10.24
CA MET A 179 11.40 3.67 11.22
C MET A 179 10.93 4.51 12.40
N VAL A 180 9.75 4.20 12.92
CA VAL A 180 9.27 4.76 14.19
C VAL A 180 9.53 3.72 15.28
N THR A 181 10.03 4.18 16.42
CA THR A 181 10.25 3.38 17.62
C THR A 181 9.54 4.07 18.79
N GLU A 182 8.99 3.30 19.71
CA GLU A 182 8.38 3.81 20.93
C GLU A 182 9.44 4.37 21.91
N ARG A 183 10.72 4.02 21.74
CA ARG A 183 11.82 4.46 22.60
C ARG A 183 12.73 5.45 21.88
N ALA A 184 12.78 6.67 22.39
CA ALA A 184 13.69 7.72 21.96
C ALA A 184 15.13 7.45 22.45
N SER A 185 15.84 6.53 21.81
CA SER A 185 17.29 6.41 22.02
C SER A 185 17.97 5.94 20.75
N CYS A 186 18.21 6.88 19.84
CA CYS A 186 19.23 6.73 18.80
C CYS A 186 20.60 7.04 19.44
N THR A 187 21.07 6.20 20.34
CA THR A 187 22.49 6.22 20.75
C THR A 187 23.28 5.40 19.73
N PRO A 188 24.29 5.98 19.05
CA PRO A 188 25.20 5.20 18.23
C PRO A 188 25.83 4.08 19.07
N PRO A 189 26.13 2.90 18.50
CA PRO A 189 26.99 1.93 19.17
C PRO A 189 28.38 2.54 19.41
N PRO A 190 29.07 2.13 20.50
CA PRO A 190 30.42 2.61 20.83
C PRO A 190 31.47 2.22 19.78
#